data_AF-A0A397GW50-F1
#
_entry.id   AF-A0A397GW50-F1
#
_cell.length_a   1.000
_cell.length_b   1.000
_cell.length_c   1.000
_cell.angle_alpha   90.00
_cell.angle_beta   90.00
_cell.angle_gamma   90.00
#
_symmetry.space_group_name_H-M   'P 1'
#
loop_
_entity.id
_entity.type
_entity.pdbx_description
1 polymer ?
#
loop_
_entity_poly.entity_id
_entity_poly.type
_entity_poly.pdbx_seq_one_letter_code
_entity_poly.pdbx_strand_id
1 'polypeptide(L)'
;MAFATLRSIPSPTRLMRPTMSISQQLRQQTQSRQISFSSYLVSPRELHEALKKNPTTKISTSPRVIPLCAAWFMPNDPEGRTGIDVFRKHHIPQARFFDLDAIKDPESPYPHMLPTVETFAEAMSQLGIRRDDEVVVYDTEELGIFSAPRVGWTLRVFGHPRVHVLNNYRLWVRDGYPTETGEPAPVEKTSYPLPQFDSKLVIPYLELKEIAKEHRKEGAKEVEILDARSYGRWAGTDPEPRPGLSSGHIPGSKSLPFQELLDPEAKTYLSPEELRKVFGKHEVDDTKSIISTCGTGVTASIIETALNVAEYGDPSLRRVYDGSWTEWAQRVKDSEGLIKKAT
;
A
#
# COMPACT_ATOMS: atom_id res chain seq x y z
N MET A 1 -77.44 -9.60 -42.59
CA MET A 1 -76.99 -8.44 -43.42
C MET A 1 -75.75 -7.88 -42.76
N ALA A 2 -74.57 -8.22 -43.29
CA ALA A 2 -73.28 -7.92 -42.68
C ALA A 2 -72.48 -6.97 -43.58
N PHE A 3 -71.92 -5.93 -42.95
CA PHE A 3 -71.16 -4.85 -43.56
C PHE A 3 -69.80 -5.31 -44.09
N ALA A 4 -69.41 -4.72 -45.22
CA ALA A 4 -68.08 -4.82 -45.80
C ALA A 4 -67.13 -3.79 -45.15
N THR A 5 -65.90 -4.21 -44.82
CA THR A 5 -64.76 -3.30 -44.62
C THR A 5 -63.47 -3.92 -45.15
N LEU A 6 -62.69 -3.07 -45.82
CA LEU A 6 -61.48 -3.34 -46.59
C LEU A 6 -60.32 -3.86 -45.73
N ARG A 7 -59.56 -4.82 -46.26
CA ARG A 7 -58.28 -5.29 -45.71
C ARG A 7 -57.14 -4.37 -46.17
N SER A 8 -56.36 -3.84 -45.24
CA SER A 8 -55.03 -3.28 -45.48
C SER A 8 -53.94 -4.30 -45.12
N ILE A 9 -52.87 -4.34 -45.91
CA ILE A 9 -51.69 -5.21 -45.74
C ILE A 9 -50.61 -4.40 -45.00
N PRO A 10 -49.90 -4.94 -43.99
CA PRO A 10 -48.70 -4.30 -43.46
C PRO A 10 -47.43 -4.80 -44.19
N SER A 11 -46.53 -3.87 -44.51
CA SER A 11 -45.19 -4.11 -45.07
C SER A 11 -44.22 -4.75 -44.06
N PRO A 12 -43.19 -5.51 -44.51
CA PRO A 12 -42.23 -6.12 -43.61
C PRO A 12 -41.17 -5.11 -43.15
N THR A 13 -41.07 -4.88 -41.84
CA THR A 13 -39.99 -4.10 -41.24
C THR A 13 -38.71 -4.92 -41.22
N ARG A 14 -37.70 -4.49 -41.99
CA ARG A 14 -36.36 -5.10 -42.02
C ARG A 14 -35.58 -4.65 -40.78
N LEU A 15 -35.36 -5.54 -39.81
CA LEU A 15 -34.46 -5.30 -38.67
C LEU A 15 -33.02 -5.16 -39.20
N MET A 16 -32.51 -3.93 -39.26
CA MET A 16 -31.08 -3.69 -39.47
C MET A 16 -30.35 -3.99 -38.16
N ARG A 17 -29.50 -5.03 -38.16
CA ARG A 17 -28.48 -5.19 -37.12
C ARG A 17 -27.43 -4.09 -37.33
N PRO A 18 -27.08 -3.29 -36.31
CA PRO A 18 -26.02 -2.30 -36.47
C PRO A 18 -24.69 -3.03 -36.62
N THR A 19 -24.06 -2.89 -37.78
CA THR A 19 -22.66 -3.27 -37.99
C THR A 19 -21.77 -2.20 -37.38
N MET A 20 -21.02 -2.56 -36.33
CA MET A 20 -19.99 -1.68 -35.76
C MET A 20 -18.97 -1.28 -36.82
N SER A 21 -18.52 -0.02 -36.78
CA SER A 21 -17.45 0.43 -37.67
C SER A 21 -16.12 -0.25 -37.29
N ILE A 22 -15.22 -0.39 -38.27
CA ILE A 22 -13.85 -0.88 -38.04
C ILE A 22 -13.15 -0.03 -36.97
N SER A 23 -13.44 1.27 -36.89
CA SER A 23 -12.92 2.18 -35.85
C SER A 23 -13.48 1.91 -34.45
N GLN A 24 -14.72 1.42 -34.32
CA GLN A 24 -15.29 0.97 -33.04
C GLN A 24 -14.76 -0.41 -32.65
N GLN A 25 -14.58 -1.32 -33.62
CA GLN A 25 -13.92 -2.61 -33.39
C GLN A 25 -12.46 -2.45 -32.99
N LEU A 26 -11.72 -1.51 -33.60
CA LEU A 26 -10.35 -1.16 -33.22
C LEU A 26 -10.30 -0.50 -31.84
N ARG A 27 -11.28 0.34 -31.45
CA ARG A 27 -11.39 0.90 -30.10
C ARG A 27 -11.73 -0.14 -29.02
N GLN A 28 -12.56 -1.14 -29.34
CA GLN A 28 -12.81 -2.27 -28.45
C GLN A 28 -11.61 -3.23 -28.38
N GLN A 29 -10.90 -3.45 -29.50
CA GLN A 29 -9.67 -4.23 -29.50
C GLN A 29 -8.54 -3.54 -28.72
N THR A 30 -8.42 -2.21 -28.76
CA THR A 30 -7.46 -1.47 -27.92
C THR A 30 -7.86 -1.40 -26.45
N GLN A 31 -9.15 -1.52 -26.10
CA GLN A 31 -9.59 -1.72 -24.72
C GLN A 31 -9.32 -3.13 -24.18
N SER A 32 -9.06 -4.12 -25.04
CA SER A 32 -8.90 -5.54 -24.65
C SER A 32 -7.45 -5.97 -24.31
N ARG A 33 -6.51 -5.03 -24.14
CA ARG A 33 -5.11 -5.30 -23.74
C ARG A 33 -4.65 -4.52 -22.50
N GLN A 34 -5.57 -4.15 -21.60
CA GLN A 34 -5.18 -3.52 -20.33
C GLN A 34 -4.75 -4.60 -19.34
N ILE A 35 -3.46 -4.62 -18.99
CA ILE A 35 -3.09 -5.26 -17.72
C ILE A 35 -3.73 -4.40 -16.64
N SER A 36 -4.50 -5.05 -15.76
CA SER A 36 -5.01 -4.54 -14.50
C SER A 36 -5.26 -5.74 -13.59
N PHE A 37 -4.49 -5.84 -12.51
CA PHE A 37 -4.72 -6.87 -11.50
C PHE A 37 -6.08 -6.68 -10.84
N SER A 38 -6.76 -7.78 -10.50
CA SER A 38 -8.10 -7.75 -9.92
C SER A 38 -8.15 -7.33 -8.45
N SER A 39 -7.01 -7.33 -7.78
CA SER A 39 -6.85 -7.11 -6.35
C SER A 39 -5.65 -6.21 -6.05
N TYR A 40 -5.69 -5.53 -4.90
CA TYR A 40 -4.55 -4.76 -4.40
C TYR A 40 -3.36 -5.69 -4.06
N LEU A 41 -3.66 -6.90 -3.59
CA LEU A 41 -2.68 -7.91 -3.25
C LEU A 41 -2.54 -8.92 -4.40
N VAL A 42 -1.34 -9.07 -4.94
CA VAL A 42 -1.05 -9.85 -6.16
C VAL A 42 -0.17 -11.05 -5.83
N SER A 43 -0.49 -12.23 -6.37
CA SER A 43 0.32 -13.43 -6.20
C SER A 43 1.57 -13.44 -7.11
N PRO A 44 2.64 -14.17 -6.73
CA PRO A 44 3.80 -14.38 -7.61
C PRO A 44 3.44 -14.88 -9.01
N ARG A 45 2.49 -15.81 -9.10
CA ARG A 45 2.00 -16.33 -10.38
C ARG A 45 1.38 -15.24 -11.25
N GLU A 46 0.51 -14.41 -10.69
CA GLU A 46 -0.15 -13.33 -11.43
C GLU A 46 0.87 -12.31 -11.95
N LEU A 47 1.80 -11.88 -11.09
CA LEU A 47 2.87 -10.98 -11.50
C LEU A 47 3.72 -11.59 -12.61
N HIS A 48 4.11 -12.87 -12.47
CA HIS A 48 4.91 -13.57 -13.47
C HIS A 48 4.22 -13.63 -14.83
N GLU A 49 2.93 -13.97 -14.86
CA GLU A 49 2.15 -13.99 -16.10
C GLU A 49 1.91 -12.60 -16.69
N ALA A 50 1.84 -11.56 -15.85
CA ALA A 50 1.73 -10.19 -16.30
C ALA A 50 3.05 -9.68 -16.91
N LEU A 51 4.20 -10.01 -16.32
CA LEU A 51 5.51 -9.62 -16.85
C LEU A 51 5.82 -10.25 -18.21
N LYS A 52 5.32 -11.46 -18.50
CA LYS A 52 5.43 -12.08 -19.85
C LYS A 52 4.72 -11.27 -20.94
N LYS A 53 3.74 -10.46 -20.55
CA LYS A 53 2.93 -9.63 -21.46
C LYS A 53 3.45 -8.20 -21.55
N ASN A 54 4.52 -7.85 -20.82
CA ASN A 54 5.09 -6.51 -20.87
C ASN A 54 5.54 -6.15 -22.29
N PRO A 55 5.38 -4.88 -22.71
CA PRO A 55 5.88 -4.42 -23.98
C PRO A 55 7.40 -4.64 -24.10
N THR A 56 7.82 -5.25 -25.21
CA THR A 56 9.24 -5.54 -25.48
C THR A 56 9.98 -4.38 -26.14
N THR A 57 9.27 -3.37 -26.64
CA THR A 57 9.86 -2.21 -27.33
C THR A 57 9.73 -0.93 -26.51
N LYS A 58 10.80 -0.14 -26.50
CA LYS A 58 10.86 1.15 -25.79
C LYS A 58 9.88 2.21 -26.32
N ILE A 59 9.46 2.08 -27.59
CA ILE A 59 8.54 3.02 -28.26
C ILE A 59 7.07 2.73 -27.89
N SER A 60 6.79 1.61 -27.20
CA SER A 60 5.43 1.24 -26.84
C SER A 60 4.80 2.21 -25.84
N THR A 61 3.60 2.68 -26.18
CA THR A 61 2.74 3.49 -25.30
C THR A 61 1.78 2.64 -24.47
N SER A 62 1.82 1.31 -24.58
CA SER A 62 0.99 0.45 -23.73
C SER A 62 1.44 0.52 -22.27
N PRO A 63 0.51 0.41 -21.30
CA PRO A 63 0.85 0.25 -19.88
C PRO A 63 1.87 -0.87 -19.66
N ARG A 64 2.84 -0.63 -18.76
CA ARG A 64 3.84 -1.62 -18.36
C ARG A 64 3.55 -2.07 -16.93
N VAL A 65 3.89 -3.32 -16.61
CA VAL A 65 3.99 -3.77 -15.22
C VAL A 65 5.40 -3.54 -14.74
N ILE A 66 5.56 -2.75 -13.68
CA ILE A 66 6.84 -2.40 -13.07
C ILE A 66 6.92 -3.04 -11.69
N PRO A 67 7.73 -4.09 -11.51
CA PRO A 67 8.11 -4.56 -10.18
C PRO A 67 8.92 -3.46 -9.49
N LEU A 68 8.49 -3.05 -8.30
CA LEU A 68 9.15 -2.01 -7.52
C LEU A 68 9.63 -2.62 -6.20
N CYS A 69 10.92 -2.91 -6.11
CA CYS A 69 11.52 -3.39 -4.88
C CYS A 69 11.57 -2.24 -3.88
N ALA A 70 10.94 -2.42 -2.74
CA ALA A 70 10.93 -1.53 -1.59
C ALA A 70 11.71 -2.14 -0.43
N ALA A 71 12.70 -2.98 -0.71
CA ALA A 71 13.51 -3.64 0.32
C ALA A 71 14.09 -2.60 1.28
N TRP A 72 13.83 -2.80 2.57
CA TRP A 72 14.31 -1.93 3.63
C TRP A 72 14.45 -2.76 4.91
N PHE A 73 15.48 -2.48 5.69
CA PHE A 73 15.79 -3.18 6.94
C PHE A 73 15.87 -2.16 8.06
N MET A 74 15.52 -2.59 9.28
CA MET A 74 15.66 -1.71 10.44
C MET A 74 17.15 -1.42 10.73
N PRO A 75 17.48 -0.26 11.32
CA PRO A 75 18.86 0.08 11.69
C PRO A 75 19.55 -0.94 12.61
N ASN A 76 18.78 -1.73 13.34
CA ASN A 76 19.24 -2.79 14.23
C ASN A 76 19.14 -4.19 13.62
N ASP A 77 19.06 -4.31 12.29
CA ASP A 77 19.14 -5.59 11.60
C ASP A 77 20.44 -6.33 12.02
N PRO A 78 20.34 -7.55 12.58
CA PRO A 78 21.49 -8.23 13.16
C PRO A 78 22.56 -8.61 12.13
N GLU A 79 22.18 -8.71 10.86
CA GLU A 79 23.09 -9.00 9.74
C GLU A 79 23.60 -7.73 9.07
N GLY A 80 23.17 -6.54 9.51
CA GLY A 80 23.58 -5.26 8.93
C GLY A 80 23.16 -5.08 7.48
N ARG A 81 22.07 -5.73 7.04
CA ARG A 81 21.62 -5.72 5.65
C ARG A 81 21.08 -4.34 5.26
N THR A 82 21.30 -3.97 4.01
CA THR A 82 20.67 -2.79 3.39
C THR A 82 19.75 -3.23 2.25
N GLY A 83 18.74 -2.41 1.96
CA GLY A 83 17.78 -2.69 0.89
C GLY A 83 18.44 -2.84 -0.48
N ILE A 84 19.37 -1.94 -0.81
CA ILE A 84 20.06 -1.93 -2.10
C ILE A 84 20.99 -3.14 -2.26
N ASP A 85 21.63 -3.60 -1.18
CA ASP A 85 22.53 -4.75 -1.27
C ASP A 85 21.75 -6.05 -1.48
N VAL A 86 20.59 -6.19 -0.82
CA VAL A 86 19.69 -7.33 -1.08
C VAL A 86 19.12 -7.27 -2.48
N PHE A 87 18.70 -6.09 -2.96
CA PHE A 87 18.27 -5.92 -4.35
C PHE A 87 19.36 -6.36 -5.34
N ARG A 88 20.60 -5.91 -5.16
CA ARG A 88 21.73 -6.29 -6.03
C ARG A 88 22.02 -7.78 -5.99
N LYS A 89 21.85 -8.41 -4.83
CA LYS A 89 22.06 -9.85 -4.69
C LYS A 89 21.00 -10.63 -5.48
N HIS A 90 19.74 -10.21 -5.42
CA HIS A 90 18.63 -10.92 -6.04
C HIS A 90 17.38 -10.05 -6.15
N HIS A 91 16.83 -9.90 -7.36
CA HIS A 91 15.61 -9.11 -7.58
C HIS A 91 14.74 -9.70 -8.71
N ILE A 92 13.46 -9.28 -8.76
CA ILE A 92 12.56 -9.61 -9.88
C ILE A 92 13.09 -8.98 -11.18
N PRO A 93 13.03 -9.67 -12.34
CA PRO A 93 13.52 -9.12 -13.59
C PRO A 93 12.88 -7.78 -13.94
N GLN A 94 13.69 -6.85 -14.44
CA GLN A 94 13.27 -5.49 -14.79
C GLN A 94 12.74 -4.67 -13.60
N ALA A 95 13.00 -5.09 -12.36
CA ALA A 95 12.58 -4.32 -11.20
C ALA A 95 13.30 -2.95 -11.13
N ARG A 96 12.68 -2.05 -10.37
CA ARG A 96 13.29 -0.80 -9.92
C ARG A 96 13.47 -0.87 -8.41
N PHE A 97 14.45 -0.15 -7.88
CA PHE A 97 14.66 -0.05 -6.45
C PHE A 97 14.11 1.29 -5.93
N PHE A 98 13.10 1.24 -5.07
CA PHE A 98 12.57 2.39 -4.35
C PHE A 98 13.30 2.48 -3.01
N ASP A 99 14.20 3.47 -2.91
CA ASP A 99 14.91 3.74 -1.67
C ASP A 99 14.00 4.50 -0.69
N LEU A 100 13.46 3.77 0.31
CA LEU A 100 12.58 4.33 1.32
C LEU A 100 13.26 5.36 2.25
N ASP A 101 14.60 5.31 2.36
CA ASP A 101 15.36 6.28 3.17
C ASP A 101 15.71 7.54 2.40
N ALA A 102 15.82 7.46 1.06
CA ALA A 102 16.04 8.60 0.18
C ALA A 102 14.74 9.29 -0.24
N ILE A 103 13.67 8.53 -0.50
CA ILE A 103 12.39 9.07 -1.01
C ILE A 103 11.44 9.34 0.17
N LYS A 104 11.74 10.42 0.89
CA LYS A 104 11.02 10.90 2.08
C LYS A 104 11.02 12.43 2.14
N ASP A 105 10.38 13.02 3.15
CA ASP A 105 10.54 14.44 3.46
C ASP A 105 11.95 14.71 4.02
N PRO A 106 12.81 15.48 3.33
CA PRO A 106 14.16 15.78 3.80
C PRO A 106 14.18 16.80 4.96
N GLU A 107 13.13 17.61 5.11
CA GLU A 107 13.06 18.65 6.13
C GLU A 107 12.48 18.14 7.45
N SER A 108 11.87 16.96 7.43
CA SER A 108 11.31 16.38 8.65
C SER A 108 12.40 15.82 9.55
N PRO A 109 12.37 16.13 10.86
CA PRO A 109 13.25 15.46 11.82
C PRO A 109 12.80 14.01 12.09
N TYR A 110 11.63 13.61 11.60
CA TYR A 110 11.06 12.28 11.83
C TYR A 110 11.36 11.34 10.66
N PRO A 111 11.57 10.04 10.95
CA PRO A 111 11.94 9.07 9.95
C PRO A 111 10.78 8.73 8.99
N HIS A 112 11.12 8.44 7.74
CA HIS A 112 10.23 7.91 6.70
C HIS A 112 8.97 8.73 6.40
N MET A 113 8.90 9.98 6.84
CA MET A 113 7.79 10.88 6.54
C MET A 113 7.57 10.98 5.03
N LEU A 114 6.31 11.01 4.62
CA LEU A 114 5.92 11.12 3.21
C LEU A 114 6.68 12.28 2.55
N PRO A 115 7.28 12.07 1.36
CA PRO A 115 7.97 13.12 0.63
C PRO A 115 7.05 14.29 0.26
N THR A 116 7.62 15.40 -0.20
CA THR A 116 6.83 16.42 -0.90
C THR A 116 6.32 15.89 -2.24
N VAL A 117 5.32 16.54 -2.83
CA VAL A 117 4.78 16.16 -4.14
C VAL A 117 5.85 16.26 -5.24
N GLU A 118 6.76 17.22 -5.13
CA GLU A 118 7.89 17.42 -6.03
C GLU A 118 8.92 16.30 -5.89
N THR A 119 9.32 15.97 -4.65
CA THR A 119 10.27 14.88 -4.37
C THR A 119 9.73 13.54 -4.84
N PHE A 120 8.45 13.26 -4.62
CA PHE A 120 7.82 12.05 -5.14
C PHE A 120 7.79 12.02 -6.67
N ALA A 121 7.37 13.09 -7.33
CA ALA A 121 7.30 13.14 -8.79
C ALA A 121 8.68 12.99 -9.45
N GLU A 122 9.72 13.61 -8.88
CA GLU A 122 11.09 13.46 -9.35
C GLU A 122 11.59 12.03 -9.14
N ALA A 123 11.32 11.41 -7.98
CA ALA A 123 11.68 10.02 -7.73
C ALA A 123 11.01 9.05 -8.72
N MET A 124 9.70 9.19 -8.97
CA MET A 124 8.99 8.38 -9.98
C MET A 124 9.58 8.57 -11.38
N SER A 125 9.93 9.81 -11.72
CA SER A 125 10.57 10.15 -12.98
C SER A 125 11.94 9.47 -13.13
N GLN A 126 12.79 9.53 -12.09
CA GLN A 126 14.11 8.88 -12.06
C GLN A 126 14.03 7.36 -12.13
N LEU A 127 13.00 6.76 -11.52
CA LEU A 127 12.74 5.32 -11.62
C LEU A 127 12.17 4.91 -12.98
N GLY A 128 11.94 5.88 -13.87
CA GLY A 128 11.38 5.68 -15.21
C GLY A 128 9.93 5.19 -15.16
N ILE A 129 9.19 5.49 -14.08
CA ILE A 129 7.79 5.12 -13.91
C ILE A 129 6.92 6.17 -14.60
N ARG A 130 5.96 5.72 -15.40
CA ARG A 130 4.94 6.58 -16.01
C ARG A 130 3.68 6.54 -15.16
N ARG A 131 2.86 7.58 -15.32
CA ARG A 131 1.58 7.71 -14.64
C ARG A 131 0.60 6.56 -14.98
N ASP A 132 0.76 5.96 -16.14
CA ASP A 132 -0.04 4.89 -16.68
C ASP A 132 0.66 3.51 -16.63
N ASP A 133 1.70 3.34 -15.84
CA ASP A 133 2.20 2.00 -15.52
C ASP A 133 1.37 1.33 -14.42
N GLU A 134 1.51 0.02 -14.28
CA GLU A 134 1.05 -0.76 -13.14
C GLU A 134 2.25 -1.02 -12.24
N VAL A 135 2.19 -0.56 -11.00
CA VAL A 135 3.31 -0.73 -10.07
C VAL A 135 2.98 -1.85 -9.10
N VAL A 136 3.82 -2.89 -9.10
CA VAL A 136 3.71 -4.02 -8.16
C VAL A 136 4.87 -3.95 -7.20
N VAL A 137 4.60 -3.50 -5.98
CA VAL A 137 5.61 -3.28 -4.95
C VAL A 137 5.90 -4.59 -4.22
N TYR A 138 7.17 -4.89 -3.97
CA TYR A 138 7.60 -6.06 -3.22
C TYR A 138 8.79 -5.74 -2.32
N ASP A 139 9.11 -6.61 -1.37
CA ASP A 139 10.19 -6.44 -0.40
C ASP A 139 11.24 -7.54 -0.53
N THR A 140 11.55 -8.27 0.53
CA THR A 140 12.74 -9.13 0.62
C THR A 140 12.34 -10.58 0.83
N GLU A 141 13.19 -11.50 0.39
CA GLU A 141 12.99 -12.93 0.64
C GLU A 141 13.09 -13.22 2.15
N GLU A 142 14.01 -12.55 2.82
CA GLU A 142 14.36 -12.77 4.21
C GLU A 142 13.26 -12.32 5.17
N LEU A 143 12.63 -11.18 4.94
CA LEU A 143 11.57 -10.66 5.81
C LEU A 143 10.17 -11.10 5.35
N GLY A 144 9.98 -11.36 4.06
CA GLY A 144 8.64 -11.35 3.45
C GLY A 144 8.00 -9.97 3.62
N ILE A 145 6.68 -9.92 3.86
CA ILE A 145 5.95 -8.65 3.98
C ILE A 145 6.52 -7.76 5.10
N PHE A 146 7.06 -6.61 4.71
CA PHE A 146 7.58 -5.61 5.65
C PHE A 146 7.40 -4.17 5.15
N SER A 147 8.23 -3.71 4.22
CA SER A 147 8.28 -2.33 3.74
C SER A 147 7.52 -2.09 2.43
N ALA A 148 7.20 -3.15 1.67
CA ALA A 148 6.42 -3.02 0.43
C ALA A 148 5.04 -2.37 0.65
N PRO A 149 4.27 -2.70 1.71
CA PRO A 149 3.00 -2.04 1.99
C PRO A 149 3.14 -0.53 2.21
N ARG A 150 4.26 -0.08 2.78
CA ARG A 150 4.54 1.35 2.99
C ARG A 150 4.67 2.07 1.65
N VAL A 151 5.49 1.56 0.73
CA VAL A 151 5.66 2.18 -0.58
C VAL A 151 4.38 2.08 -1.42
N GLY A 152 3.65 0.96 -1.32
CA GLY A 152 2.32 0.83 -1.93
C GLY A 152 1.32 1.89 -1.42
N TRP A 153 1.26 2.08 -0.10
CA TRP A 153 0.45 3.14 0.51
C TRP A 153 0.92 4.54 0.08
N THR A 154 2.22 4.83 0.06
CA THR A 154 2.76 6.10 -0.42
C THR A 154 2.33 6.40 -1.85
N LEU A 155 2.46 5.44 -2.78
CA LEU A 155 2.00 5.59 -4.16
C LEU A 155 0.50 5.92 -4.22
N ARG A 156 -0.33 5.29 -3.38
CA ARG A 156 -1.78 5.57 -3.28
C ARG A 156 -2.07 6.96 -2.71
N VAL A 157 -1.32 7.42 -1.70
CA VAL A 157 -1.44 8.79 -1.14
C VAL A 157 -1.16 9.85 -2.21
N PHE A 158 -0.20 9.61 -3.10
CA PHE A 158 0.07 10.44 -4.28
C PHE A 158 -0.81 10.09 -5.49
N GLY A 159 -1.86 9.29 -5.26
CA GLY A 159 -2.89 8.97 -6.23
C GLY A 159 -2.43 8.13 -7.40
N HIS A 160 -1.31 7.41 -7.37
CA HIS A 160 -0.92 6.48 -8.45
C HIS A 160 -2.05 5.48 -8.73
N PRO A 161 -2.53 5.35 -9.99
CA PRO A 161 -3.85 4.79 -10.24
C PRO A 161 -3.89 3.27 -10.13
N ARG A 162 -2.76 2.60 -10.39
CA ARG A 162 -2.65 1.14 -10.43
C ARG A 162 -1.44 0.70 -9.63
N VAL A 163 -1.68 0.50 -8.35
CA VAL A 163 -0.68 0.12 -7.34
C VAL A 163 -1.11 -1.19 -6.72
N HIS A 164 -0.18 -2.11 -6.60
CA HIS A 164 -0.39 -3.42 -6.02
C HIS A 164 0.79 -3.78 -5.12
N VAL A 165 0.57 -4.72 -4.20
CA VAL A 165 1.61 -5.31 -3.36
C VAL A 165 1.73 -6.80 -3.70
N LEU A 166 2.94 -7.27 -3.96
CA LEU A 166 3.22 -8.69 -4.15
C LEU A 166 3.08 -9.44 -2.82
N ASN A 167 2.44 -10.60 -2.82
CA ASN A 167 2.27 -11.46 -1.66
C ASN A 167 2.94 -12.83 -1.84
N ASN A 168 4.24 -12.94 -1.71
CA ASN A 168 5.27 -11.91 -1.45
C ASN A 168 6.54 -12.31 -2.23
N TYR A 169 7.65 -11.58 -2.08
CA TYR A 169 8.88 -11.93 -2.79
C TYR A 169 9.52 -13.24 -2.29
N ARG A 170 9.36 -13.58 -1.01
CA ARG A 170 9.74 -14.90 -0.50
C ARG A 170 9.10 -16.04 -1.28
N LEU A 171 7.80 -15.95 -1.56
CA LEU A 171 7.10 -16.94 -2.38
C LEU A 171 7.55 -16.90 -3.84
N TRP A 172 7.86 -15.73 -4.39
CA TRP A 172 8.44 -15.62 -5.72
C TRP A 172 9.70 -16.47 -5.87
N VAL A 173 10.63 -16.35 -4.92
CA VAL A 173 11.89 -17.12 -4.92
C VAL A 173 11.62 -18.61 -4.65
N ARG A 174 10.83 -18.92 -3.63
CA ARG A 174 10.52 -20.31 -3.23
C ARG A 174 9.87 -21.10 -4.37
N ASP A 175 8.97 -20.46 -5.11
CA ASP A 175 8.23 -21.10 -6.21
C ASP A 175 9.06 -21.14 -7.52
N GLY A 176 10.32 -20.67 -7.49
CA GLY A 176 11.27 -20.81 -8.58
C GLY A 176 11.05 -19.84 -9.75
N TYR A 177 10.40 -18.69 -9.51
CA TYR A 177 10.21 -17.69 -10.55
C TYR A 177 11.53 -16.98 -10.91
N PRO A 178 11.68 -16.46 -12.15
CA PRO A 178 12.94 -15.86 -12.61
C PRO A 178 13.38 -14.66 -11.78
N THR A 179 14.68 -14.44 -11.72
CA THR A 179 15.32 -13.37 -10.94
C THR A 179 16.60 -12.87 -11.62
N GLU A 180 16.97 -11.63 -11.34
CA GLU A 180 18.19 -10.97 -11.80
C GLU A 180 19.14 -10.67 -10.63
N THR A 181 20.40 -10.42 -10.95
CA THR A 181 21.47 -10.08 -10.00
C THR A 181 22.31 -8.94 -10.57
N GLY A 182 22.94 -8.15 -9.70
CA GLY A 182 23.79 -7.03 -10.08
C GLY A 182 23.08 -5.68 -9.95
N GLU A 183 23.70 -4.64 -10.51
CA GLU A 183 23.14 -3.30 -10.47
C GLU A 183 21.80 -3.20 -11.23
N PRO A 184 20.85 -2.37 -10.76
CA PRO A 184 19.64 -2.08 -11.50
C PRO A 184 19.98 -1.63 -12.92
N ALA A 185 19.28 -2.18 -13.92
CA ALA A 185 19.44 -1.73 -15.30
C ALA A 185 19.15 -0.21 -15.40
N PRO A 186 19.94 0.56 -16.16
CA PRO A 186 19.66 1.97 -16.40
C PRO A 186 18.26 2.17 -16.98
N VAL A 187 17.57 3.17 -16.46
CA VAL A 187 16.20 3.50 -16.88
C VAL A 187 16.15 4.88 -17.49
N GLU A 188 15.37 5.01 -18.55
CA GLU A 188 15.11 6.31 -19.15
C GLU A 188 14.19 7.09 -18.22
N LYS A 189 14.64 8.29 -17.83
CA LYS A 189 13.85 9.21 -17.02
C LYS A 189 12.54 9.51 -17.74
N THR A 190 11.42 9.35 -17.04
CA THR A 190 10.09 9.69 -17.55
C THR A 190 9.70 11.11 -17.13
N SER A 191 8.58 11.61 -17.67
CA SER A 191 7.92 12.81 -17.17
C SER A 191 6.74 12.40 -16.31
N TYR A 192 6.96 12.23 -15.00
CA TYR A 192 5.88 11.93 -14.06
C TYR A 192 5.21 13.26 -13.63
N PRO A 193 3.88 13.40 -13.76
CA PRO A 193 3.18 14.64 -13.42
C PRO A 193 3.21 14.88 -11.91
N LEU A 194 3.13 16.14 -11.50
CA LEU A 194 2.93 16.47 -10.08
C LEU A 194 1.64 15.78 -9.58
N PRO A 195 1.73 14.90 -8.57
CA PRO A 195 0.57 14.16 -8.08
C PRO A 195 -0.37 15.06 -7.28
N GLN A 196 -1.62 14.61 -7.15
CA GLN A 196 -2.52 15.13 -6.13
C GLN A 196 -2.32 14.32 -4.84
N PHE A 197 -1.98 15.01 -3.76
CA PHE A 197 -1.85 14.41 -2.43
C PHE A 197 -3.23 14.22 -1.80
N ASP A 198 -3.59 12.98 -1.46
CA ASP A 198 -4.83 12.68 -0.74
C ASP A 198 -4.62 12.74 0.77
N SER A 199 -4.84 13.93 1.33
CA SER A 199 -4.70 14.18 2.77
C SER A 199 -5.69 13.38 3.61
N LYS A 200 -6.75 12.79 3.03
CA LYS A 200 -7.72 11.99 3.78
C LYS A 200 -7.15 10.65 4.22
N LEU A 201 -6.07 10.16 3.59
CA LEU A 201 -5.41 8.90 3.94
C LEU A 201 -4.38 9.05 5.07
N VAL A 202 -4.10 10.29 5.49
CA VAL A 202 -3.09 10.63 6.49
C VAL A 202 -3.76 11.35 7.66
N ILE A 203 -3.46 10.95 8.90
CA ILE A 203 -3.87 11.74 10.06
C ILE A 203 -2.71 12.63 10.54
N PRO A 204 -2.87 13.96 10.61
CA PRO A 204 -1.86 14.85 11.17
C PRO A 204 -1.71 14.68 12.69
N TYR A 205 -0.50 14.89 13.22
CA TYR A 205 -0.21 14.83 14.66
C TYR A 205 -1.18 15.65 15.52
N LEU A 206 -1.46 16.90 15.13
CA LEU A 206 -2.32 17.77 15.93
C LEU A 206 -3.74 17.20 16.06
N GLU A 207 -4.28 16.61 15.00
CA GLU A 207 -5.59 15.98 15.05
C GLU A 207 -5.58 14.72 15.93
N LEU A 208 -4.58 13.84 15.77
CA LEU A 208 -4.44 12.65 16.59
C LEU A 208 -4.23 12.99 18.08
N LYS A 209 -3.52 14.08 18.36
CA LYS A 209 -3.27 14.55 19.73
C LYS A 209 -4.57 14.97 20.42
N GLU A 210 -5.44 15.70 19.74
CA GLU A 210 -6.74 16.10 20.31
C GLU A 210 -7.62 14.87 20.56
N ILE A 211 -7.67 13.93 19.61
CA ILE A 211 -8.34 12.63 19.79
C ILE A 211 -7.83 11.91 21.05
N ALA A 212 -6.52 11.83 21.24
CA ALA A 212 -5.94 11.16 22.40
C ALA A 212 -6.21 11.89 23.73
N LYS A 213 -6.26 13.23 23.73
CA LYS A 213 -6.61 14.03 24.91
C LYS A 213 -8.08 13.89 25.30
N GLU A 214 -8.95 13.62 24.34
CA GLU A 214 -10.37 13.44 24.54
C GLU A 214 -10.74 11.99 24.87
N HIS A 215 -9.81 11.04 24.74
CA HIS A 215 -10.06 9.64 25.05
C HIS A 215 -10.72 9.45 26.43
N ARG A 216 -11.88 8.77 26.45
CA ARG A 216 -12.76 8.53 27.62
C ARG A 216 -13.50 9.74 28.20
N LYS A 217 -13.45 10.90 27.55
CA LYS A 217 -14.36 12.02 27.89
C LYS A 217 -15.74 11.77 27.28
N GLU A 218 -16.78 12.27 27.94
CA GLU A 218 -18.14 12.25 27.40
C GLU A 218 -18.20 13.03 26.08
N GLY A 219 -18.80 12.44 25.05
CA GLY A 219 -18.89 13.03 23.71
C GLY A 219 -17.62 12.91 22.85
N ALA A 220 -16.58 12.21 23.32
CA ALA A 220 -15.36 12.00 22.55
C ALA A 220 -15.63 11.24 21.25
N LYS A 221 -14.88 11.58 20.19
CA LYS A 221 -14.95 10.86 18.93
C LYS A 221 -14.51 9.41 19.13
N GLU A 222 -15.36 8.46 18.73
CA GLU A 222 -15.01 7.06 18.77
C GLU A 222 -14.11 6.70 17.58
N VAL A 223 -12.86 6.32 17.87
CA VAL A 223 -11.88 5.90 16.88
C VAL A 223 -11.14 4.66 17.37
N GLU A 224 -10.70 3.84 16.42
CA GLU A 224 -9.83 2.71 16.65
C GLU A 224 -8.40 3.09 16.28
N ILE A 225 -7.48 3.13 17.24
CA ILE A 225 -6.05 3.41 16.97
C ILE A 225 -5.29 2.09 17.11
N LEU A 226 -4.73 1.57 16.02
CA LEU A 226 -4.06 0.26 15.97
C LEU A 226 -2.55 0.45 15.83
N ASP A 227 -1.77 -0.06 16.78
CA ASP A 227 -0.31 0.06 16.79
C ASP A 227 0.39 -1.23 16.35
N ALA A 228 1.12 -1.15 15.23
CA ALA A 228 1.77 -2.29 14.59
C ALA A 228 3.07 -2.75 15.26
N ARG A 229 3.55 -2.07 16.31
CA ARG A 229 4.78 -2.44 17.02
C ARG A 229 4.60 -3.72 17.83
N SER A 230 5.72 -4.30 18.27
CA SER A 230 5.68 -5.39 19.25
C SER A 230 4.95 -4.97 20.52
N TYR A 231 4.30 -5.93 21.16
CA TYR A 231 3.56 -5.67 22.40
C TYR A 231 4.44 -5.00 23.46
N GLY A 232 5.68 -5.48 23.69
CA GLY A 232 6.54 -4.89 24.71
C GLY A 232 6.94 -3.42 24.43
N ARG A 233 7.05 -3.01 23.16
CA ARG A 233 7.29 -1.61 22.79
C ARG A 233 6.06 -0.73 23.05
N TRP A 234 4.89 -1.25 22.70
CA TRP A 234 3.59 -0.60 22.98
C TRP A 234 3.30 -0.55 24.50
N ALA A 235 3.59 -1.61 25.22
CA ALA A 235 3.43 -1.73 26.67
C ALA A 235 4.42 -0.85 27.44
N GLY A 236 5.56 -0.51 26.83
CA GLY A 236 6.62 0.26 27.46
C GLY A 236 7.58 -0.57 28.32
N THR A 237 7.61 -1.89 28.11
CA THR A 237 8.52 -2.85 28.77
C THR A 237 9.80 -3.06 27.99
N ASP A 238 9.76 -2.89 26.66
CA ASP A 238 10.90 -3.01 25.77
C ASP A 238 11.34 -1.62 25.27
N PRO A 239 12.64 -1.43 24.95
CA PRO A 239 13.12 -0.17 24.40
C PRO A 239 12.66 0.03 22.95
N GLU A 240 12.57 1.28 22.52
CA GLU A 240 12.47 1.62 21.11
C GLU A 240 13.84 1.43 20.40
N PRO A 241 13.87 1.03 19.12
CA PRO A 241 15.14 0.87 18.38
C PRO A 241 15.96 2.17 18.26
N ARG A 242 15.30 3.33 18.41
CA ARG A 242 15.93 4.65 18.36
C ARG A 242 16.38 5.06 19.76
N PRO A 243 17.68 5.33 19.98
CA PRO A 243 18.18 5.75 21.28
C PRO A 243 17.48 7.01 21.82
N GLY A 244 17.19 7.03 23.11
CA GLY A 244 16.61 8.18 23.81
C GLY A 244 15.10 8.38 23.64
N LEU A 245 14.42 7.53 22.85
CA LEU A 245 12.97 7.59 22.69
C LEU A 245 12.27 6.75 23.78
N SER A 246 11.31 7.35 24.50
CA SER A 246 10.48 6.62 25.46
C SER A 246 9.60 5.59 24.76
N SER A 247 9.49 4.38 25.31
CA SER A 247 8.50 3.37 24.90
C SER A 247 7.16 3.57 25.61
N GLY A 248 6.14 2.85 25.17
CA GLY A 248 4.75 3.07 25.56
C GLY A 248 3.84 3.25 24.34
N HIS A 249 2.65 3.80 24.55
CA HIS A 249 1.63 3.94 23.52
C HIS A 249 0.77 5.20 23.65
N ILE A 250 0.04 5.50 22.57
CA ILE A 250 -0.93 6.58 22.46
C ILE A 250 -2.18 6.22 23.27
N PRO A 251 -2.73 7.11 24.12
CA PRO A 251 -3.98 6.86 24.84
C PRO A 251 -5.09 6.34 23.92
N GLY A 252 -5.72 5.24 24.31
CA GLY A 252 -6.80 4.61 23.55
C GLY A 252 -6.35 3.74 22.38
N SER A 253 -5.04 3.65 22.09
CA SER A 253 -4.55 2.69 21.11
C SER A 253 -4.60 1.25 21.61
N LYS A 254 -4.76 0.32 20.67
CA LYS A 254 -4.70 -1.13 20.85
C LYS A 254 -3.41 -1.66 20.24
N SER A 255 -2.75 -2.61 20.91
CA SER A 255 -1.58 -3.29 20.36
C SER A 255 -2.04 -4.31 19.32
N LEU A 256 -1.59 -4.16 18.07
CA LEU A 256 -1.80 -5.15 17.00
C LEU A 256 -0.46 -5.39 16.29
N PRO A 257 0.46 -6.17 16.88
CA PRO A 257 1.74 -6.48 16.24
C PRO A 257 1.55 -7.00 14.82
N PHE A 258 2.22 -6.39 13.84
CA PHE A 258 1.96 -6.68 12.42
C PHE A 258 2.16 -8.17 12.06
N GLN A 259 3.00 -8.88 12.81
CA GLN A 259 3.25 -10.30 12.62
C GLN A 259 1.99 -11.16 12.82
N GLU A 260 1.00 -10.69 13.59
CA GLU A 260 -0.29 -11.39 13.74
C GLU A 260 -1.15 -11.33 12.46
N LEU A 261 -0.82 -10.45 11.51
CA LEU A 261 -1.53 -10.30 10.22
C LEU A 261 -0.90 -11.12 9.09
N LEU A 262 0.21 -11.81 9.38
CA LEU A 262 0.99 -12.53 8.41
C LEU A 262 1.09 -14.02 8.78
N ASP A 263 1.16 -14.87 7.76
CA ASP A 263 1.51 -16.27 7.94
C ASP A 263 2.92 -16.38 8.56
N PRO A 264 3.11 -17.15 9.65
CA PRO A 264 4.37 -17.19 10.39
C PRO A 264 5.53 -17.80 9.58
N GLU A 265 5.26 -18.63 8.57
CA GLU A 265 6.27 -19.31 7.75
C GLU A 265 6.42 -18.65 6.38
N ALA A 266 5.32 -18.55 5.64
CA ALA A 266 5.26 -17.96 4.30
C ALA A 266 5.45 -16.44 4.31
N LYS A 267 5.21 -15.77 5.45
CA LYS A 267 5.28 -14.31 5.62
C LYS A 267 4.36 -13.54 4.66
N THR A 268 3.34 -14.20 4.14
CA THR A 268 2.26 -13.60 3.35
C THR A 268 1.19 -13.02 4.25
N TYR A 269 0.35 -12.12 3.76
CA TYR A 269 -0.89 -11.81 4.47
C TYR A 269 -1.72 -13.08 4.69
N LEU A 270 -2.37 -13.16 5.86
CA LEU A 270 -3.37 -14.17 6.15
C LEU A 270 -4.58 -14.03 5.21
N SER A 271 -5.44 -15.06 5.15
CA SER A 271 -6.67 -14.99 4.36
C SER A 271 -7.63 -13.92 4.91
N PRO A 272 -8.56 -13.39 4.09
CA PRO A 272 -9.54 -12.41 4.56
C PRO A 272 -10.33 -12.86 5.81
N GLU A 273 -10.69 -14.15 5.90
CA GLU A 273 -11.40 -14.70 7.05
C GLU A 273 -10.54 -14.71 8.31
N GLU A 274 -9.27 -15.10 8.20
CA GLU A 274 -8.33 -15.12 9.32
C GLU A 274 -7.99 -13.70 9.80
N LEU A 275 -7.81 -12.75 8.87
CA LEU A 275 -7.61 -11.34 9.22
C LEU A 275 -8.81 -10.79 10.00
N ARG A 276 -10.05 -11.10 9.59
CA ARG A 276 -11.25 -10.73 10.36
C ARG A 276 -11.25 -11.33 11.76
N LYS A 277 -10.79 -12.57 11.93
CA LYS A 277 -10.63 -13.20 13.25
C LYS A 277 -9.58 -12.48 14.10
N VAL A 278 -8.46 -12.08 13.50
CA VAL A 278 -7.42 -11.31 14.19
C VAL A 278 -7.98 -9.96 14.65
N PHE A 279 -8.65 -9.19 13.78
CA PHE A 279 -9.27 -7.93 14.16
C PHE A 279 -10.32 -8.11 15.27
N GLY A 280 -11.16 -9.14 15.20
CA GLY A 280 -12.13 -9.46 16.24
C GLY A 280 -11.49 -9.84 17.59
N LYS A 281 -10.38 -10.58 17.58
CA LYS A 281 -9.60 -10.90 18.80
C LYS A 281 -9.07 -9.65 19.50
N HIS A 282 -8.70 -8.64 18.72
CA HIS A 282 -8.25 -7.33 19.21
C HIS A 282 -9.41 -6.35 19.44
N GLU A 283 -10.65 -6.84 19.39
CA GLU A 283 -11.88 -6.07 19.63
C GLU A 283 -11.98 -4.81 18.75
N VAL A 284 -11.44 -4.85 17.53
CA VAL A 284 -11.51 -3.71 16.61
C VAL A 284 -12.95 -3.54 16.13
N ASP A 285 -13.50 -2.35 16.30
CA ASP A 285 -14.84 -2.00 15.82
C ASP A 285 -14.77 -1.43 14.39
N ASP A 286 -15.24 -2.19 13.41
CA ASP A 286 -15.20 -1.83 11.99
C ASP A 286 -16.21 -0.75 11.60
N THR A 287 -17.09 -0.34 12.51
CA THR A 287 -18.01 0.79 12.28
C THR A 287 -17.37 2.15 12.54
N LYS A 288 -16.21 2.18 13.21
CA LYS A 288 -15.50 3.38 13.62
C LYS A 288 -14.42 3.78 12.61
N SER A 289 -13.95 5.03 12.71
CA SER A 289 -12.74 5.43 11.99
C SER A 289 -11.52 4.68 12.53
N ILE A 290 -10.69 4.14 11.63
CA ILE A 290 -9.50 3.36 12.00
C ILE A 290 -8.24 4.17 11.68
N ILE A 291 -7.34 4.27 12.64
CA ILE A 291 -6.05 4.94 12.53
C ILE A 291 -4.96 3.89 12.75
N SER A 292 -4.17 3.61 11.73
CA SER A 292 -3.01 2.72 11.84
C SER A 292 -1.76 3.52 12.19
N THR A 293 -1.00 3.06 13.19
CA THR A 293 0.28 3.65 13.62
C THR A 293 1.31 2.55 13.88
N CYS A 294 2.57 2.91 14.03
CA CYS A 294 3.63 2.01 14.45
C CYS A 294 4.80 2.79 15.07
N GLY A 295 6.04 2.40 14.77
CA GLY A 295 7.22 3.21 15.10
C GLY A 295 7.40 4.46 14.23
N THR A 296 7.22 4.32 12.91
CA THR A 296 7.68 5.29 11.91
C THR A 296 6.84 5.29 10.62
N GLY A 297 5.56 4.92 10.68
CA GLY A 297 4.67 4.84 9.52
C GLY A 297 4.87 3.64 8.58
N VAL A 298 5.93 2.84 8.74
CA VAL A 298 6.25 1.70 7.84
C VAL A 298 5.33 0.51 8.09
N THR A 299 5.40 -0.11 9.27
CA THR A 299 4.58 -1.31 9.56
C THR A 299 3.11 -0.98 9.81
N ALA A 300 2.76 0.30 10.03
CA ALA A 300 1.38 0.77 10.03
C ALA A 300 0.67 0.50 8.69
N SER A 301 1.40 0.59 7.57
CA SER A 301 0.85 0.29 6.24
C SER A 301 0.58 -1.21 6.03
N ILE A 302 1.16 -2.09 6.86
CA ILE A 302 0.80 -3.51 6.89
C ILE A 302 -0.62 -3.68 7.46
N ILE A 303 -0.96 -2.96 8.53
CA ILE A 303 -2.33 -2.93 9.06
C ILE A 303 -3.30 -2.40 8.01
N GLU A 304 -3.01 -1.25 7.37
CA GLU A 304 -3.90 -0.70 6.33
C GLU A 304 -4.11 -1.66 5.15
N THR A 305 -3.05 -2.37 4.74
CA THR A 305 -3.18 -3.37 3.68
C THR A 305 -4.00 -4.58 4.14
N ALA A 306 -3.81 -5.05 5.38
CA ALA A 306 -4.61 -6.13 5.95
C ALA A 306 -6.10 -5.75 6.07
N LEU A 307 -6.41 -4.51 6.47
CA LEU A 307 -7.78 -3.99 6.50
C LEU A 307 -8.42 -3.98 5.10
N ASN A 308 -7.63 -3.63 4.07
CA ASN A 308 -8.07 -3.71 2.67
C ASN A 308 -8.34 -5.15 2.23
N VAL A 309 -7.39 -6.08 2.47
CA VAL A 309 -7.51 -7.50 2.10
C VAL A 309 -8.68 -8.18 2.79
N ALA A 310 -8.92 -7.84 4.06
CA ALA A 310 -10.03 -8.36 4.83
C ALA A 310 -11.38 -7.75 4.45
N GLU A 311 -11.39 -6.65 3.67
CA GLU A 311 -12.56 -5.80 3.45
C GLU A 311 -13.21 -5.38 4.79
N TYR A 312 -12.36 -4.89 5.70
CA TYR A 312 -12.71 -4.59 7.09
C TYR A 312 -12.73 -3.07 7.35
N GLY A 313 -13.86 -2.58 7.84
CA GLY A 313 -14.16 -1.16 8.03
C GLY A 313 -14.31 -0.37 6.73
N ASP A 314 -14.86 0.84 6.83
CA ASP A 314 -15.03 1.75 5.69
C ASP A 314 -13.66 2.33 5.25
N PRO A 315 -13.18 2.05 4.02
CA PRO A 315 -11.92 2.59 3.53
C PRO A 315 -11.82 4.12 3.54
N SER A 316 -12.95 4.84 3.48
CA SER A 316 -12.99 6.30 3.53
C SER A 316 -12.77 6.88 4.93
N LEU A 317 -12.86 6.03 5.96
CA LEU A 317 -12.65 6.39 7.36
C LEU A 317 -11.32 5.84 7.92
N ARG A 318 -10.46 5.28 7.06
CA ARG A 318 -9.15 4.76 7.45
C ARG A 318 -8.03 5.75 7.15
N ARG A 319 -7.11 5.88 8.11
CA ARG A 319 -5.96 6.78 8.03
C ARG A 319 -4.71 6.14 8.59
N VAL A 320 -3.56 6.49 8.06
CA VAL A 320 -2.26 6.15 8.66
C VAL A 320 -1.70 7.38 9.36
N TYR A 321 -1.25 7.19 10.60
CA TYR A 321 -0.46 8.19 11.30
C TYR A 321 1.00 8.08 10.89
N ASP A 322 1.41 8.93 9.96
CA ASP A 322 2.71 8.84 9.29
C ASP A 322 3.90 9.01 10.24
N GLY A 323 3.87 10.08 11.06
CA GLY A 323 4.91 10.33 12.06
C GLY A 323 5.00 9.26 13.14
N SER A 324 3.89 8.55 13.38
CA SER A 324 3.84 7.37 14.24
C SER A 324 4.46 7.61 15.63
N TRP A 325 4.89 6.57 16.33
CA TRP A 325 5.44 6.69 17.68
C TRP A 325 6.65 7.61 17.78
N THR A 326 7.50 7.67 16.74
CA THR A 326 8.70 8.52 16.78
C THR A 326 8.33 10.00 16.86
N GLU A 327 7.41 10.48 16.02
CA GLU A 327 6.92 11.85 16.15
C GLU A 327 6.17 12.05 17.48
N TRP A 328 5.29 11.10 17.84
CA TRP A 328 4.49 11.20 19.05
C TRP A 328 5.33 11.39 20.31
N ALA A 329 6.26 10.47 20.56
CA ALA A 329 7.08 10.45 21.76
C ALA A 329 8.12 11.59 21.80
N GLN A 330 8.46 12.20 20.66
CA GLN A 330 9.31 13.39 20.63
C GLN A 330 8.54 14.71 20.84
N ARG A 331 7.27 14.77 20.42
CA ARG A 331 6.47 16.01 20.48
C ARG A 331 5.57 16.12 21.70
N VAL A 332 5.20 15.00 22.32
CA VAL A 332 4.42 14.99 23.56
C VAL A 332 5.33 15.40 24.72
N LYS A 333 4.87 16.35 25.53
CA LYS A 333 5.55 16.71 26.78
C LYS A 333 5.07 15.79 27.91
N ASP A 334 5.97 15.44 28.83
CA ASP A 334 5.62 14.61 30.00
C ASP A 334 4.43 15.17 30.79
N SER A 335 4.33 16.50 30.91
CA SER A 335 3.23 17.20 31.57
C SER A 335 1.85 16.95 30.95
N GLU A 336 1.79 16.46 29.72
CA GLU A 336 0.51 16.18 29.03
C GLU A 336 -0.02 14.79 29.36
N GLY A 337 0.80 13.89 29.91
CA GLY A 337 0.38 12.53 30.29
C GLY A 337 -0.13 11.69 29.12
N LEU A 338 0.31 11.99 27.88
CA LEU A 338 -0.12 11.35 26.64
C LEU A 338 0.82 10.22 26.17
N ILE A 339 1.75 9.78 27.02
CA ILE A 339 2.51 8.54 26.86
C ILE A 339 2.01 7.58 27.92
N LYS A 340 1.39 6.48 27.50
CA LYS A 340 0.87 5.44 28.39
C LYS A 340 1.76 4.20 28.33
N LYS A 341 1.75 3.43 29.41
CA LYS A 341 2.39 2.12 29.51
C LYS A 341 1.33 1.12 29.97
N ALA A 342 1.45 -0.12 29.54
CA ALA A 342 0.57 -1.16 30.07
C ALA A 342 0.91 -1.37 31.54
N THR A 343 -0.11 -1.36 32.39
CA THR A 343 -0.01 -1.60 33.82
C THR A 343 -0.02 -3.08 34.15
#